data_AF-A0A7S2E7D4-F1
#
_entry.id   AF-A0A7S2E7D4-F1
#
_cell.length_a   1.000
_cell.length_b   1.000
_cell.length_c   1.000
_cell.angle_alpha   90.00
_cell.angle_beta   90.00
_cell.angle_gamma   90.00
#
_symmetry.space_group_name_H-M   'P 1'
#
loop_
_entity.id
_entity.type
_entity.pdbx_description
1 polymer ?
#
loop_
_entity_poly.entity_id
_entity_poly.type
_entity_poly.pdbx_seq_one_letter_code
_entity_poly.pdbx_strand_id
1 'polypeptide(L)'
;MAEDKDCSYLRHNLALKKKHMPFDFDVYYETIRPHTFKSVLLPVSPDTVQAMASYYRRRYNSQTSVLTAADVFELEALAVEIADAIEEGFGTGAAVFPRMGSRSPKDGEPPDRGAMEKDYRRELAALLEEAEIRDRSTGG
;
A
#
# COMPACT_ATOMS: atom_id res chain seq x y z
N MET A 1 -9.15 21.82 23.25
CA MET A 1 -10.08 22.06 22.10
C MET A 1 -9.54 21.57 20.75
N ALA A 2 -8.54 20.66 20.71
CA ALA A 2 -8.06 20.05 19.47
C ALA A 2 -8.70 18.68 19.19
N GLU A 3 -9.04 17.92 20.25
CA GLU A 3 -9.59 16.56 20.17
C GLU A 3 -10.99 16.48 19.52
N ASP A 4 -11.83 17.50 19.70
CA ASP A 4 -13.21 17.48 19.21
C ASP A 4 -13.33 17.70 17.69
N LYS A 5 -12.37 18.43 17.09
CA LYS A 5 -12.32 18.68 15.64
C LYS A 5 -11.92 17.42 14.88
N ASP A 6 -11.03 16.63 15.46
CA ASP A 6 -10.48 15.42 14.84
C ASP A 6 -11.54 14.31 14.75
N CYS A 7 -12.34 14.14 15.81
CA CYS A 7 -13.47 13.22 15.82
C CYS A 7 -14.56 13.59 14.80
N SER A 8 -14.84 14.88 14.62
CA SER A 8 -15.83 15.35 13.63
C SER A 8 -15.36 15.09 12.19
N TYR A 9 -14.08 15.34 11.90
CA TYR A 9 -13.50 15.12 10.57
C TYR A 9 -13.47 13.64 10.19
N LEU A 10 -13.02 12.77 11.10
CA LEU A 10 -12.99 11.33 10.88
C LEU A 10 -14.40 10.77 10.62
N ARG A 11 -15.39 11.16 11.43
CA ARG A 11 -16.79 10.75 11.25
C ARG A 11 -17.35 11.17 9.89
N HIS A 12 -17.03 12.39 9.46
CA HIS A 12 -17.43 12.89 8.15
C HIS A 12 -16.85 12.04 7.02
N ASN A 13 -15.55 11.75 7.06
CA ASN A 13 -14.89 10.91 6.05
C ASN A 13 -15.43 9.49 6.03
N LEU A 14 -15.70 8.89 7.19
CA LEU A 14 -16.32 7.57 7.28
C LEU A 14 -17.73 7.56 6.68
N ALA A 15 -18.52 8.61 6.92
CA ALA A 15 -19.84 8.75 6.34
C ALA A 15 -19.79 8.89 4.81
N LEU A 16 -18.82 9.64 4.27
CA LEU A 16 -18.58 9.71 2.83
C LEU A 16 -18.15 8.35 2.26
N LYS A 17 -17.20 7.66 2.91
CA LYS A 17 -16.74 6.33 2.47
C LYS A 17 -17.88 5.32 2.42
N LYS A 18 -18.80 5.33 3.39
CA LYS A 18 -20.00 4.48 3.38
C LYS A 18 -20.89 4.69 2.16
N LYS A 19 -21.00 5.93 1.65
CA LYS A 19 -21.77 6.21 0.42
C LYS A 19 -21.10 5.66 -0.83
N HIS A 20 -19.77 5.52 -0.81
CA HIS A 20 -19.00 5.02 -1.95
C HIS A 20 -18.76 3.51 -1.93
N MET A 21 -18.96 2.85 -0.78
CA MET A 21 -18.76 1.41 -0.60
C MET A 21 -19.47 0.54 -1.67
N PRO A 22 -20.70 0.81 -2.13
CA PRO A 22 -21.32 0.02 -3.20
C PRO A 22 -20.57 0.06 -4.54
N PHE A 23 -19.67 1.02 -4.72
CA PHE A 23 -18.84 1.21 -5.91
C PHE A 23 -17.40 0.72 -5.73
N ASP A 24 -17.07 0.11 -4.60
CA ASP A 24 -15.77 -0.53 -4.43
C ASP A 24 -15.76 -1.88 -5.16
N PHE A 25 -14.64 -2.17 -5.82
CA PHE A 25 -14.53 -3.29 -6.75
C PHE A 25 -14.77 -4.64 -6.07
N ASP A 26 -14.27 -4.82 -4.86
CA ASP A 26 -14.47 -6.01 -4.02
C ASP A 26 -15.96 -6.26 -3.69
N VAL A 27 -16.78 -5.21 -3.61
CA VAL A 27 -18.22 -5.34 -3.34
C VAL A 27 -18.99 -5.84 -4.56
N TYR A 28 -18.70 -5.33 -5.75
CA TYR A 28 -19.47 -5.67 -6.96
C TYR A 28 -18.81 -6.73 -7.86
N TYR A 29 -17.54 -7.09 -7.64
CA TYR A 29 -16.79 -7.98 -8.52
C TYR A 29 -17.49 -9.31 -8.74
N GLU A 30 -17.93 -10.01 -7.69
CA GLU A 30 -18.58 -11.32 -7.83
C GLU A 30 -19.84 -11.27 -8.70
N THR A 31 -20.57 -10.15 -8.68
CA THR A 31 -21.77 -9.98 -9.51
C THR A 31 -21.43 -9.83 -10.99
N ILE A 32 -20.33 -9.14 -11.30
CA ILE A 32 -19.92 -8.87 -12.69
C ILE A 32 -18.86 -9.85 -13.22
N ARG A 33 -18.36 -10.76 -12.37
CA ARG A 33 -17.28 -11.69 -12.66
C ARG A 33 -17.43 -12.44 -13.99
N PRO A 34 -18.63 -12.93 -14.38
CA PRO A 34 -18.81 -13.58 -15.69
C PRO A 34 -18.64 -12.66 -16.91
N HIS A 35 -18.64 -11.35 -16.69
CA HIS A 35 -18.68 -10.31 -17.72
C HIS A 35 -17.48 -9.36 -17.68
N THR A 36 -16.46 -9.67 -16.88
CA THR A 36 -15.27 -8.82 -16.71
C THR A 36 -13.99 -9.65 -16.71
N PHE A 37 -12.85 -8.97 -16.62
CA PHE A 37 -11.55 -9.63 -16.58
C PHE A 37 -11.38 -10.43 -15.28
N LYS A 38 -10.65 -11.54 -15.36
CA LYS A 38 -10.21 -12.27 -14.16
C LYS A 38 -9.47 -11.28 -13.25
N SER A 39 -9.78 -11.30 -11.96
CA SER A 39 -9.17 -10.46 -10.95
C SER A 39 -8.97 -11.29 -9.68
N VAL A 40 -7.91 -10.98 -8.95
CA VAL A 40 -7.64 -11.52 -7.62
C VAL A 40 -7.78 -10.36 -6.64
N LEU A 41 -8.52 -10.58 -5.56
CA LEU A 41 -8.70 -9.59 -4.50
C LEU A 41 -7.72 -9.91 -3.38
N LEU A 42 -6.78 -9.00 -3.13
CA LEU A 42 -5.82 -9.12 -2.03
C LEU A 42 -6.28 -8.24 -0.86
N PRO A 43 -6.60 -8.81 0.31
CA PRO A 43 -6.93 -8.01 1.48
C PRO A 43 -5.69 -7.26 1.97
N VAL A 44 -5.85 -5.99 2.34
CA VAL A 44 -4.74 -5.19 2.90
C VAL A 44 -5.03 -4.92 4.38
N SER A 45 -4.08 -5.28 5.25
CA SER A 45 -4.21 -5.09 6.69
C SER A 45 -4.07 -3.61 7.08
N PRO A 46 -4.58 -3.19 8.26
CA PRO A 46 -4.34 -1.84 8.77
C PRO A 46 -2.85 -1.49 8.90
N ASP A 47 -2.01 -2.46 9.27
CA ASP A 47 -0.57 -2.27 9.45
C ASP A 47 0.11 -2.04 8.10
N THR A 48 -0.27 -2.82 7.09
CA THR A 48 0.19 -2.64 5.72
C THR A 48 -0.24 -1.27 5.14
N VAL A 49 -1.49 -0.84 5.40
CA VAL A 49 -1.96 0.51 5.00
C VAL A 49 -1.13 1.59 5.69
N GLN A 50 -0.84 1.43 6.97
CA GLN A 50 -0.01 2.36 7.73
C GLN A 50 1.41 2.41 7.16
N ALA A 51 2.01 1.27 6.85
CA ALA A 51 3.34 1.18 6.25
C ALA A 51 3.41 1.88 4.88
N MET A 52 2.42 1.67 4.01
CA MET A 52 2.29 2.40 2.73
C MET A 52 2.23 3.92 2.95
N ALA A 53 1.40 4.36 3.91
CA ALA A 53 1.23 5.77 4.22
C ALA A 53 2.50 6.39 4.83
N SER A 54 3.22 5.65 5.68
CA SER A 54 4.51 6.05 6.23
C SER A 54 5.55 6.21 5.13
N TYR A 55 5.64 5.25 4.20
CA TYR A 55 6.58 5.30 3.09
C TYR A 55 6.28 6.48 2.15
N TYR A 56 5.01 6.66 1.77
CA TYR A 56 4.58 7.78 0.94
C TYR A 56 4.95 9.14 1.57
N ARG A 57 4.69 9.30 2.88
CA ARG A 57 5.02 10.53 3.62
C ARG A 57 6.52 10.78 3.71
N ARG A 58 7.34 9.74 3.90
CA ARG A 58 8.80 9.88 3.87
C ARG A 58 9.28 10.30 2.48
N ARG A 59 8.83 9.60 1.43
CA ARG A 59 9.28 9.79 0.05
C ARG A 59 8.88 11.16 -0.52
N TYR A 60 7.63 11.57 -0.32
CA TYR A 60 7.08 12.75 -1.00
C TYR A 60 6.89 13.97 -0.10
N ASN A 61 6.80 13.78 1.22
CA ASN A 61 6.55 14.86 2.17
C ASN A 61 7.75 15.12 3.10
N SER A 62 8.89 14.45 2.86
CA SER A 62 10.12 14.55 3.66
C SER A 62 9.93 14.25 5.16
N GLN A 63 8.90 13.47 5.53
CA GLN A 63 8.61 13.12 6.93
C GLN A 63 9.34 11.84 7.33
N THR A 64 10.61 11.96 7.70
CA THR A 64 11.51 10.83 7.95
C THR A 64 11.22 10.04 9.24
N SER A 65 10.61 10.68 10.25
CA SER A 65 10.32 10.07 11.55
C SER A 65 9.11 9.13 11.57
N VAL A 66 8.38 9.02 10.48
CA VAL A 66 7.09 8.29 10.42
C VAL A 66 7.27 6.83 10.00
N LEU A 67 8.36 6.50 9.30
CA LEU A 67 8.61 5.16 8.78
C LEU A 67 9.53 4.37 9.73
N THR A 68 9.07 3.18 10.11
CA THR A 68 9.71 2.27 11.06
C THR A 68 10.26 1.02 10.38
N ALA A 69 11.06 0.23 11.09
CA ALA A 69 11.53 -1.07 10.61
C ALA A 69 10.38 -2.05 10.35
N ALA A 70 9.38 -2.06 11.26
CA ALA A 70 8.17 -2.86 11.11
C ALA A 70 7.43 -2.51 9.80
N ASP A 71 7.31 -1.22 9.48
CA ASP A 71 6.71 -0.79 8.21
C ASP A 71 7.47 -1.34 7.00
N VAL A 72 8.80 -1.42 7.06
CA VAL A 72 9.60 -1.99 5.96
C VAL A 72 9.34 -3.48 5.80
N PHE A 73 9.32 -4.24 6.89
CA PHE A 73 8.98 -5.66 6.85
C PHE A 73 7.57 -5.91 6.31
N GLU A 74 6.59 -5.08 6.67
CA GLU A 74 5.23 -5.13 6.12
C GLU A 74 5.21 -4.88 4.61
N LEU A 75 6.00 -3.93 4.11
CA LEU A 75 6.09 -3.64 2.67
C LEU A 75 6.78 -4.76 1.88
N GLU A 76 7.80 -5.39 2.45
CA GLU A 76 8.46 -6.55 1.83
C GLU A 76 7.54 -7.77 1.81
N ALA A 77 6.86 -8.05 2.92
CA ALA A 77 5.89 -9.13 3.01
C ALA A 77 4.75 -8.95 1.98
N LEU A 78 4.22 -7.73 1.86
CA LEU A 78 3.21 -7.42 0.85
C LEU A 78 3.74 -7.62 -0.58
N ALA A 79 5.00 -7.25 -0.86
CA ALA A 79 5.58 -7.43 -2.19
C ALA A 79 5.67 -8.92 -2.59
N VAL A 80 6.00 -9.80 -1.63
CA VAL A 80 5.96 -11.25 -1.82
C VAL A 80 4.52 -11.72 -2.04
N GLU A 81 3.58 -11.29 -1.20
CA GLU A 81 2.17 -11.68 -1.30
C GLU A 81 1.54 -11.29 -2.65
N ILE A 82 1.88 -10.11 -3.17
CA ILE A 82 1.45 -9.66 -4.50
C ILE A 82 2.05 -10.56 -5.59
N ALA A 83 3.34 -10.91 -5.49
CA ALA A 83 4.00 -11.76 -6.48
C ALA A 83 3.37 -13.15 -6.52
N ASP A 84 3.13 -13.75 -5.35
CA ASP A 84 2.49 -15.06 -5.20
C ASP A 84 1.06 -15.02 -5.77
N ALA A 85 0.27 -13.98 -5.45
CA ALA A 85 -1.08 -13.82 -5.97
C ALA A 85 -1.13 -13.65 -7.50
N ILE A 86 -0.11 -13.02 -8.10
CA ILE A 86 0.02 -12.91 -9.56
C ILE A 86 0.32 -14.29 -10.16
N GLU A 87 1.28 -15.02 -9.59
CA GLU A 87 1.69 -16.32 -10.08
C GLU A 87 0.56 -17.35 -9.96
N GLU A 88 -0.05 -17.50 -8.79
CA GLU A 88 -1.18 -18.41 -8.55
C GLU A 88 -2.42 -18.01 -9.36
N GLY A 89 -2.68 -16.71 -9.46
CA GLY A 89 -3.87 -16.17 -10.10
C GLY A 89 -3.80 -16.16 -11.63
N PHE A 90 -2.64 -15.90 -12.22
CA PHE A 90 -2.51 -15.58 -13.65
C PHE A 90 -1.36 -16.31 -14.35
N GLY A 91 -0.45 -16.94 -13.60
CA GLY A 91 0.74 -17.61 -14.10
C GLY A 91 1.99 -16.73 -14.10
N THR A 92 3.14 -17.37 -14.15
CA THR A 92 4.46 -16.71 -14.13
C THR A 92 4.61 -15.74 -15.31
N GLY A 93 5.04 -14.51 -15.02
CA GLY A 93 5.27 -13.48 -16.03
C GLY A 93 3.99 -12.80 -16.57
N ALA A 94 2.84 -13.07 -15.96
CA ALA A 94 1.60 -12.40 -16.33
C ALA A 94 1.68 -10.88 -16.09
N ALA A 95 1.24 -10.10 -17.09
CA ALA A 95 1.02 -8.67 -16.93
C ALA A 95 -0.34 -8.45 -16.25
N VAL A 96 -0.33 -7.75 -15.12
CA VAL A 96 -1.54 -7.42 -14.35
C VAL A 96 -1.74 -5.92 -14.24
N PHE A 97 -2.99 -5.51 -13.96
CA PHE A 97 -3.34 -4.11 -13.73
C PHE A 97 -3.74 -3.91 -12.26
N PRO A 98 -2.97 -3.16 -11.45
CA PRO A 98 -3.28 -2.94 -10.04
C PRO A 98 -4.42 -1.92 -9.87
N ARG A 99 -5.25 -2.13 -8.85
CA ARG A 99 -6.29 -1.17 -8.43
C ARG A 99 -6.49 -1.23 -6.91
N MET A 100 -6.95 -0.13 -6.33
CA MET A 100 -7.38 -0.05 -4.93
C MET A 100 -8.84 0.37 -4.83
N GLY A 101 -9.71 -0.53 -4.37
CA GLY A 101 -11.16 -0.29 -4.27
C GLY A 101 -11.75 0.25 -5.59
N SER A 102 -12.38 1.41 -5.53
CA SER A 102 -12.93 2.11 -6.71
C SER A 102 -11.89 2.80 -7.61
N ARG A 103 -10.63 2.98 -7.17
CA ARG A 103 -9.60 3.77 -7.87
C ARG A 103 -8.54 2.90 -8.53
N SER A 104 -7.92 3.43 -9.57
CA SER A 104 -6.78 2.83 -10.27
C SER A 104 -5.72 3.90 -10.51
N PRO A 105 -4.42 3.57 -10.48
CA PRO A 105 -3.34 4.55 -10.57
C PRO A 105 -3.06 4.99 -12.02
N LYS A 106 -4.09 5.44 -12.76
CA LYS A 106 -3.96 5.85 -14.18
C LYS A 106 -3.01 7.04 -14.36
N ASP A 107 -2.94 7.90 -13.34
CA ASP A 107 -2.09 9.09 -13.32
C ASP A 107 -0.75 8.83 -12.62
N GLY A 108 -0.50 7.59 -12.18
CA GLY A 108 0.67 7.20 -11.38
C GLY A 108 1.77 6.52 -12.18
N GLU A 109 1.71 6.55 -13.52
CA GLU A 109 2.69 5.91 -14.38
C GLU A 109 4.04 6.65 -14.30
N PRO A 110 5.11 6.02 -13.80
CA PRO A 110 6.41 6.68 -13.74
C PRO A 110 6.99 6.85 -15.15
N PRO A 111 7.70 7.96 -15.42
CA PRO A 111 8.41 8.15 -16.70
C PRO A 111 9.43 7.05 -16.99
N ASP A 112 10.04 6.48 -15.93
CA ASP A 112 10.96 5.35 -15.98
C ASP A 112 10.64 4.38 -14.83
N ARG A 113 10.00 3.26 -15.18
CA ARG A 113 9.65 2.19 -14.23
C ARG A 113 10.89 1.56 -13.60
N GLY A 114 11.95 1.34 -14.38
CA GLY A 114 13.15 0.66 -13.92
C GLY A 114 13.94 1.51 -12.92
N ALA A 115 14.04 2.82 -13.18
CA ALA A 115 14.62 3.76 -12.24
C ALA A 115 13.81 3.83 -10.93
N MET A 116 12.48 3.92 -11.03
CA MET A 116 11.60 3.96 -9.85
C MET A 116 11.73 2.70 -9.00
N GLU A 117 11.75 1.51 -9.60
CA GLU A 117 11.94 0.26 -8.88
C GLU A 117 13.31 0.21 -8.19
N LYS A 118 14.38 0.61 -8.89
CA LYS A 118 15.73 0.64 -8.33
C LYS A 118 15.82 1.60 -7.15
N ASP A 119 15.20 2.77 -7.24
CA ASP A 119 15.15 3.76 -6.16
C ASP A 119 14.38 3.22 -4.96
N TYR A 120 13.21 2.59 -5.19
CA TYR A 120 12.42 1.95 -4.15
C TYR A 120 13.22 0.89 -3.39
N ARG A 121 13.85 -0.05 -4.10
CA ARG A 121 14.67 -1.10 -3.48
C ARG A 121 15.87 -0.54 -2.70
N ARG A 122 16.55 0.47 -3.25
CA ARG A 122 17.67 1.14 -2.58
C ARG A 122 17.22 1.82 -1.29
N GLU A 123 16.07 2.49 -1.32
CA GLU A 123 15.52 3.16 -0.14
C GLU A 123 15.12 2.17 0.94
N LEU A 124 14.45 1.07 0.59
CA LEU A 124 14.11 0.01 1.56
C LEU A 124 15.37 -0.63 2.18
N ALA A 125 16.38 -0.93 1.36
CA ALA A 125 17.63 -1.51 1.87
C ALA A 125 18.34 -0.58 2.87
N ALA A 126 18.42 0.72 2.56
CA ALA A 126 19.01 1.71 3.46
C ALA A 126 18.22 1.83 4.78
N LEU A 127 16.90 1.67 4.72
CA LEU A 127 16.04 1.72 5.90
C LEU A 127 16.23 0.52 6.83
N LEU A 128 16.39 -0.68 6.27
CA LEU A 128 16.71 -1.87 7.05
C LEU A 128 18.05 -1.70 7.76
N GLU A 129 19.06 -1.18 7.06
CA GLU A 129 20.37 -0.91 7.66
C GLU A 129 20.28 0.14 8.79
N GLU A 130 19.55 1.24 8.59
CA GLU A 130 19.29 2.25 9.62
C GLU A 130 18.59 1.66 10.86
N ALA A 131 17.61 0.77 10.65
CA ALA A 131 16.88 0.10 11.72
C ALA A 131 17.78 -0.85 12.52
N GLU A 132 18.56 -1.70 11.84
CA GLU A 132 19.48 -2.63 12.49
C GLU A 132 20.58 -1.93 13.30
N ILE A 133 21.02 -0.74 12.87
CA ILE A 133 22.01 0.07 13.61
C ILE A 133 21.38 0.69 14.88
N ARG A 134 20.11 1.10 14.83
CA ARG A 134 19.40 1.67 15.99
C ARG A 134 19.11 0.62 17.08
N ASP A 135 18.72 -0.59 16.69
CA ASP A 135 18.51 -1.67 17.66
C ASP A 135 19.82 -2.07 18.36
N ARG A 136 20.94 -2.06 17.63
CA ARG A 136 22.27 -2.33 18.22
C ARG A 136 22.76 -1.24 19.18
N SER A 137 22.33 0.01 19.00
CA SER A 137 22.76 1.14 19.83
C SER A 137 21.86 1.41 21.05
N THR A 138 20.69 0.79 21.12
CA THR A 138 19.75 0.90 22.26
C THR A 138 19.77 -0.33 23.19
N GLY A 139 20.43 -1.42 22.80
CA GLY A 139 20.58 -2.66 23.58
C GLY A 139 21.89 -2.79 24.38
N GLY A 140 22.51 -1.70 24.82
CA GLY A 140 23.76 -1.69 25.60
C GLY A 140 23.59 -1.24 27.04
#